data_AF-A0A536DNG2-F1
#
_entry.id   AF-A0A536DNG2-F1
#
_cell.length_a   1.000
_cell.length_b   1.000
_cell.length_c   1.000
_cell.angle_alpha   90.00
_cell.angle_beta   90.00
_cell.angle_gamma   90.00
#
_symmetry.space_group_name_H-M   'P 1'
#
loop_
_entity.id
_entity.type
_entity.pdbx_description
1 polymer ?
#
loop_
_entity_poly.entity_id
_entity_poly.type
_entity_poly.pdbx_seq_one_letter_code
_entity_poly.pdbx_strand_id
1 'polypeptide(L)'
;MRPRRYTGAYMRSDEERNATKPPAGFRQWAIIAATAAAAAPAPVLRLLEVPGIAHPDIPNVIEALIFGLGVFAAATLLTWASEVAETEVSAGLALVALALIAVLPEYAVDIYFAWTAPDTPENAHFAVANMTGGNRLLVGLAWPAIFLIFYLRTKRKEMPVVRENSVGIFFLGAATLYSFTIPLRSHLSLIDTAVMFTLFAAYMFLSSRSPPEEERVFVGPAAAIAGLRRVPRRLVVIGIFA
;
A
#
# COMPACT_ATOMS: atom_id res chain seq x y z
N MET A 1 43.63 17.77 -32.18
CA MET A 1 42.81 17.24 -31.06
C MET A 1 41.37 17.07 -31.55
N ARG A 2 40.89 15.83 -31.68
CA ARG A 2 39.49 15.53 -32.05
C ARG A 2 38.69 15.22 -30.77
N PRO A 3 37.43 15.67 -30.63
CA PRO A 3 36.63 15.41 -29.43
C PRO A 3 36.12 13.97 -29.40
N ARG A 4 36.27 13.31 -28.25
CA ARG A 4 35.77 11.96 -27.96
C ARG A 4 34.25 12.01 -27.79
N ARG A 5 33.50 11.33 -28.67
CA ARG A 5 32.06 11.06 -28.54
C ARG A 5 31.83 10.08 -27.38
N TYR A 6 31.34 10.55 -26.25
CA TYR A 6 30.85 9.74 -25.13
C TYR A 6 29.32 9.78 -25.06
N THR A 7 28.63 9.21 -26.05
CA THR A 7 27.15 9.23 -26.07
C THR A 7 26.51 7.90 -26.45
N GLY A 8 27.29 6.83 -26.67
CA GLY A 8 26.75 5.53 -27.13
C GLY A 8 26.72 4.40 -26.10
N ALA A 9 27.49 4.49 -25.01
CA ALA A 9 27.71 3.34 -24.12
C ALA A 9 26.62 3.17 -23.04
N TYR A 10 26.05 4.27 -22.54
CA TYR A 10 25.01 4.21 -21.51
C TYR A 10 23.66 3.72 -22.07
N MET A 11 23.22 4.24 -23.22
CA MET A 11 21.95 3.82 -23.85
C MET A 11 21.95 2.35 -24.29
N ARG A 12 23.09 1.84 -24.76
CA ARG A 12 23.19 0.43 -25.21
C ARG A 12 23.08 -0.55 -24.04
N SER A 13 23.50 -0.13 -22.84
CA SER A 13 23.41 -0.96 -21.63
C SER A 13 21.98 -1.12 -21.11
N ASP A 14 21.09 -0.14 -21.34
CA ASP A 14 19.67 -0.23 -20.95
C ASP A 14 18.87 -1.10 -21.93
N GLU A 15 19.23 -1.10 -23.22
CA GLU A 15 18.65 -1.99 -24.23
C GLU A 15 19.10 -3.45 -24.04
N GLU A 16 20.40 -3.68 -23.75
CA GLU A 16 20.93 -5.03 -23.50
C GLU A 16 20.48 -5.62 -22.16
N ARG A 17 20.30 -4.79 -21.12
CA ARG A 17 19.76 -5.22 -19.81
C ARG A 17 18.26 -5.52 -19.86
N ASN A 18 17.52 -4.91 -20.79
CA ASN A 18 16.12 -5.25 -21.06
C ASN A 18 15.94 -6.51 -21.93
N ALA A 19 16.98 -6.98 -22.62
CA ALA A 19 16.88 -8.07 -23.60
C ALA A 19 16.86 -9.49 -22.98
N THR A 20 17.02 -9.64 -21.65
CA THR A 20 17.21 -10.95 -21.00
C THR A 20 16.28 -11.23 -19.82
N LYS A 21 15.21 -10.45 -19.62
CA LYS A 21 14.13 -10.87 -18.73
C LYS A 21 13.15 -11.74 -19.53
N PRO A 22 12.91 -13.01 -19.13
CA PRO A 22 11.92 -13.84 -19.81
C PRO A 22 10.58 -13.09 -19.83
N PRO A 23 9.81 -13.16 -20.94
CA PRO A 23 8.48 -12.59 -20.97
C PRO A 23 7.71 -13.14 -19.78
N ALA A 24 6.96 -12.27 -19.11
CA ALA A 24 6.15 -12.67 -17.98
C ALA A 24 5.33 -13.90 -18.35
N GLY A 25 5.55 -15.01 -17.64
CA GLY A 25 4.83 -16.24 -17.94
C GLY A 25 3.33 -15.99 -17.88
N PHE A 26 2.58 -16.59 -18.81
CA PHE A 26 1.11 -16.53 -18.91
C PHE A 26 0.39 -16.56 -17.55
N ARG A 27 0.93 -17.35 -16.60
CA ARG A 27 0.49 -17.43 -15.21
C ARG A 27 0.38 -16.08 -14.50
N GLN A 28 1.33 -15.16 -14.64
CA GLN A 28 1.32 -13.87 -13.94
C GLN A 28 0.22 -12.96 -14.46
N TRP A 29 0.03 -12.94 -15.79
CA TRP A 29 -1.08 -12.21 -16.41
C TRP A 29 -2.44 -12.82 -16.05
N ALA A 30 -2.53 -14.15 -15.95
CA ALA A 30 -3.74 -14.80 -15.46
C ALA A 30 -4.06 -14.43 -14.01
N ILE A 31 -3.06 -14.30 -13.14
CA ILE A 31 -3.24 -13.82 -11.75
C ILE A 31 -3.74 -12.38 -11.73
N ILE A 32 -3.15 -11.48 -12.54
CA ILE A 32 -3.60 -10.09 -12.65
C ILE A 32 -5.05 -10.04 -13.13
N ALA A 33 -5.38 -10.77 -14.20
CA ALA A 33 -6.73 -10.81 -14.74
C ALA A 33 -7.75 -11.39 -13.75
N ALA A 34 -7.41 -12.46 -13.03
CA ALA A 34 -8.27 -13.03 -12.00
C ALA A 34 -8.49 -12.05 -10.84
N THR A 35 -7.45 -11.32 -10.44
CA THR A 35 -7.56 -10.30 -9.38
C THR A 35 -8.43 -9.13 -9.85
N ALA A 36 -8.26 -8.66 -11.09
CA ALA A 36 -9.14 -7.64 -11.68
C ALA A 36 -10.59 -8.11 -11.79
N ALA A 37 -10.82 -9.36 -12.17
CA ALA A 37 -12.15 -9.95 -12.21
C ALA A 37 -12.78 -10.07 -10.82
N ALA A 38 -11.99 -10.35 -9.77
CA ALA A 38 -12.45 -10.34 -8.39
C ALA A 38 -12.74 -8.92 -7.86
N ALA A 39 -12.04 -7.91 -8.37
CA ALA A 39 -12.25 -6.51 -8.01
C ALA A 39 -13.51 -5.91 -8.67
N ALA A 40 -13.83 -6.32 -9.89
CA ALA A 40 -14.85 -5.71 -10.75
C ALA A 40 -16.30 -5.68 -10.19
N PRO A 41 -16.81 -6.69 -9.47
CA PRO A 41 -18.21 -6.70 -9.05
C PRO A 41 -18.59 -5.52 -8.13
N ALA A 42 -17.71 -5.12 -7.21
CA ALA A 42 -17.98 -4.07 -6.24
C ALA A 42 -18.27 -2.68 -6.89
N PRO A 43 -17.40 -2.13 -7.77
CA PRO A 43 -17.71 -0.87 -8.44
C PRO A 43 -18.88 -0.99 -9.43
N VAL A 44 -19.08 -2.15 -10.06
CA VAL A 44 -20.23 -2.37 -10.96
C VAL A 44 -21.54 -2.29 -10.20
N LEU A 45 -21.68 -3.01 -9.07
CA LEU A 45 -22.86 -2.92 -8.22
C LEU A 45 -23.08 -1.49 -7.76
N ARG A 46 -22.03 -0.81 -7.29
CA ARG A 46 -22.12 0.57 -6.84
C ARG A 46 -22.57 1.53 -7.94
N LEU A 47 -22.05 1.39 -9.16
CA LEU A 47 -22.43 2.21 -10.31
C LEU A 47 -23.87 1.97 -10.78
N LEU A 48 -24.44 0.78 -10.52
CA LEU A 48 -25.83 0.47 -10.85
C LEU A 48 -26.79 0.96 -9.75
N GLU A 49 -26.37 0.92 -8.49
CA GLU A 49 -27.17 1.34 -7.33
C GLU A 49 -27.32 2.86 -7.22
N VAL A 50 -26.23 3.62 -7.37
CA VAL A 50 -26.21 5.08 -7.21
C VAL A 50 -27.24 5.80 -8.11
N PRO A 51 -27.35 5.50 -9.42
CA PRO A 51 -28.39 6.07 -10.28
C PRO A 51 -29.75 5.37 -10.16
N GLY A 52 -29.89 4.34 -9.32
CA GLY A 52 -31.13 3.58 -9.16
C GLY A 52 -31.48 2.67 -10.35
N ILE A 53 -30.48 2.31 -11.18
CA ILE A 53 -30.69 1.45 -12.37
C ILE A 53 -31.01 0.02 -11.95
N ALA A 54 -30.34 -0.49 -10.91
CA ALA A 54 -30.64 -1.77 -10.31
C ALA A 54 -30.41 -1.71 -8.80
N HIS A 55 -31.27 -2.40 -8.05
CA HIS A 55 -31.03 -2.76 -6.64
C HIS A 55 -31.20 -4.27 -6.55
N PRO A 56 -30.13 -5.04 -6.78
CA PRO A 56 -30.19 -6.47 -6.57
C PRO A 56 -30.50 -6.77 -5.11
N ASP A 57 -31.51 -7.59 -4.82
CA ASP A 57 -31.82 -8.07 -3.47
C ASP A 57 -30.74 -9.09 -3.03
N ILE A 58 -29.55 -8.59 -2.72
CA ILE A 58 -28.42 -9.38 -2.24
C ILE A 58 -28.44 -9.36 -0.71
N PRO A 59 -28.38 -10.52 -0.04
CA PRO A 59 -28.23 -10.57 1.42
C PRO A 59 -26.99 -9.80 1.89
N ASN A 60 -27.12 -8.99 2.95
CA ASN A 60 -26.05 -8.12 3.49
C ASN A 60 -24.69 -8.83 3.68
N VAL A 61 -24.70 -10.11 4.07
CA VAL A 61 -23.48 -10.91 4.24
C VAL A 61 -22.76 -11.13 2.91
N ILE A 62 -23.51 -11.41 1.84
CA ILE A 62 -22.96 -11.62 0.50
C ILE A 62 -22.46 -10.29 -0.06
N GLU A 63 -23.21 -9.21 0.15
CA GLU A 63 -22.79 -7.86 -0.24
C GLU A 63 -21.46 -7.47 0.43
N ALA A 64 -21.36 -7.67 1.76
CA ALA A 64 -20.13 -7.42 2.50
C ALA A 64 -18.93 -8.24 1.97
N LEU A 65 -19.16 -9.50 1.59
CA LEU A 65 -18.11 -10.33 0.98
C LEU A 65 -17.69 -9.83 -0.41
N ILE A 66 -18.65 -9.39 -1.24
CA ILE A 66 -18.37 -8.84 -2.57
C ILE A 66 -17.55 -7.56 -2.46
N PHE A 67 -17.97 -6.61 -1.62
CA PHE A 67 -17.24 -5.36 -1.42
C PHE A 67 -15.90 -5.59 -0.73
N GLY A 68 -15.84 -6.45 0.29
CA GLY A 68 -14.60 -6.79 0.97
C GLY A 68 -13.58 -7.44 0.05
N LEU A 69 -14.01 -8.41 -0.77
CA LEU A 69 -13.16 -9.02 -1.80
C LEU A 69 -12.74 -7.99 -2.85
N GLY A 70 -13.65 -7.10 -3.24
CA GLY A 70 -13.38 -6.02 -4.18
C GLY A 70 -12.27 -5.09 -3.70
N VAL A 71 -12.37 -4.63 -2.45
CA VAL A 71 -11.37 -3.78 -1.79
C VAL A 71 -10.03 -4.51 -1.66
N PHE A 72 -10.03 -5.78 -1.23
CA PHE A 72 -8.82 -6.58 -1.09
C PHE A 72 -8.11 -6.81 -2.45
N ALA A 73 -8.87 -7.14 -3.49
CA ALA A 73 -8.35 -7.35 -4.82
C ALA A 73 -7.80 -6.04 -5.43
N ALA A 74 -8.52 -4.93 -5.26
CA ALA A 74 -8.05 -3.61 -5.69
C ALA A 74 -6.75 -3.19 -4.99
N ALA A 75 -6.67 -3.34 -3.66
CA ALA A 75 -5.45 -3.05 -2.90
C ALA A 75 -4.25 -3.89 -3.35
N THR A 76 -4.49 -5.16 -3.70
CA THR A 76 -3.47 -6.06 -4.24
C THR A 76 -2.97 -5.58 -5.61
N LEU A 77 -3.87 -5.20 -6.51
CA LEU A 77 -3.52 -4.64 -7.82
C LEU A 77 -2.73 -3.33 -7.68
N LEU A 78 -3.20 -2.42 -6.81
CA LEU A 78 -2.54 -1.16 -6.53
C LEU A 78 -1.13 -1.37 -5.96
N THR A 79 -0.93 -2.40 -5.13
CA THR A 79 0.40 -2.76 -4.61
C THR A 79 1.35 -3.15 -5.75
N TRP A 80 0.92 -4.04 -6.65
CA TRP A 80 1.74 -4.42 -7.82
C TRP A 80 2.01 -3.25 -8.77
N ALA A 81 1.01 -2.39 -9.01
CA ALA A 81 1.18 -1.20 -9.84
C ALA A 81 2.14 -0.19 -9.18
N SER A 82 2.07 -0.02 -7.86
CA SER A 82 2.91 0.89 -7.09
C SER A 82 4.37 0.45 -7.06
N GLU A 83 4.65 -0.85 -6.91
CA GLU A 83 6.01 -1.41 -7.02
C GLU A 83 6.64 -1.06 -8.38
N VAL A 84 5.87 -1.15 -9.47
CA VAL A 84 6.38 -0.77 -10.79
C VAL A 84 6.52 0.75 -10.93
N ALA A 85 5.54 1.51 -10.43
CA ALA A 85 5.55 2.97 -10.49
C ALA A 85 6.73 3.59 -9.74
N GLU A 86 7.22 2.94 -8.66
CA GLU A 86 8.40 3.35 -7.90
C GLU A 86 9.64 3.53 -8.79
N THR A 87 9.79 2.74 -9.86
CA THR A 87 10.92 2.88 -10.79
C THR A 87 10.95 4.19 -11.56
N GLU A 88 9.84 4.93 -11.57
CA GLU A 88 9.66 6.14 -12.36
C GLU A 88 9.55 7.41 -11.50
N VAL A 89 9.63 7.29 -10.17
CA VAL A 89 9.43 8.37 -9.20
C VAL A 89 10.63 8.43 -8.23
N SER A 90 10.83 9.54 -7.51
CA SER A 90 11.90 9.60 -6.50
C SER A 90 11.70 8.56 -5.40
N ALA A 91 12.77 7.91 -4.95
CA ALA A 91 12.71 6.84 -3.95
C ALA A 91 11.95 7.23 -2.69
N GLY A 92 12.15 8.46 -2.19
CA GLY A 92 11.42 8.98 -1.04
C GLY A 92 9.92 9.11 -1.28
N LEU A 93 9.48 9.62 -2.44
CA LEU A 93 8.06 9.77 -2.77
C LEU A 93 7.41 8.41 -3.05
N ALA A 94 8.14 7.50 -3.68
CA ALA A 94 7.68 6.14 -3.94
C ALA A 94 7.45 5.36 -2.64
N LEU A 95 8.37 5.46 -1.67
CA LEU A 95 8.21 4.83 -0.36
C LEU A 95 6.96 5.35 0.37
N VAL A 96 6.72 6.67 0.36
CA VAL A 96 5.51 7.29 0.94
C VAL A 96 4.25 6.74 0.27
N ALA A 97 4.22 6.79 -1.06
CA ALA A 97 3.05 6.39 -1.83
C ALA A 97 2.75 4.91 -1.64
N LEU A 98 3.76 4.04 -1.70
CA LEU A 98 3.63 2.61 -1.48
C LEU A 98 3.12 2.30 -0.08
N ALA A 99 3.68 2.95 0.95
CA ALA A 99 3.23 2.78 2.33
C ALA A 99 1.77 3.19 2.51
N LEU A 100 1.35 4.34 1.97
CA LEU A 100 -0.04 4.81 2.05
C LEU A 100 -1.00 3.91 1.28
N ILE A 101 -0.63 3.48 0.07
CA ILE A 101 -1.45 2.61 -0.77
C ILE A 101 -1.65 1.24 -0.10
N ALA A 102 -0.62 0.68 0.52
CA ALA A 102 -0.68 -0.62 1.18
C ALA A 102 -1.70 -0.66 2.34
N VAL A 103 -1.96 0.47 2.98
CA VAL A 103 -2.95 0.59 4.07
C VAL A 103 -4.20 1.38 3.66
N LEU A 104 -4.34 1.72 2.37
CA LEU A 104 -5.45 2.52 1.87
C LEU A 104 -6.84 1.94 2.19
N PRO A 105 -7.07 0.61 2.11
CA PRO A 105 -8.34 0.02 2.53
C PRO A 105 -8.73 0.37 3.95
N GLU A 106 -7.77 0.33 4.87
CA GLU A 106 -7.98 0.63 6.28
C GLU A 106 -8.39 2.10 6.46
N TYR A 107 -7.70 3.02 5.77
CA TYR A 107 -8.04 4.43 5.79
C TYR A 107 -9.41 4.72 5.17
N ALA A 108 -9.80 4.02 4.11
CA ALA A 108 -11.10 4.23 3.47
C ALA A 108 -12.26 3.90 4.42
N VAL A 109 -12.16 2.78 5.15
CA VAL A 109 -13.16 2.36 6.14
C VAL A 109 -13.19 3.33 7.34
N ASP A 110 -12.02 3.74 7.82
CA ASP A 110 -11.92 4.64 8.98
C ASP A 110 -12.47 6.05 8.67
N ILE A 111 -12.14 6.57 7.48
CA ILE A 111 -12.69 7.85 6.96
C ILE A 111 -14.20 7.75 6.82
N TYR A 112 -14.74 6.64 6.32
CA TYR A 112 -16.19 6.46 6.19
C TYR A 112 -16.89 6.59 7.56
N PHE A 113 -16.40 5.88 8.58
CA PHE A 113 -16.97 5.96 9.92
C PHE A 113 -16.82 7.36 10.52
N ALA A 114 -15.64 7.99 10.39
CA ALA A 114 -15.41 9.34 10.89
C ALA A 114 -16.29 10.39 10.19
N TRP A 115 -16.48 10.27 8.87
CA TRP A 115 -17.26 11.20 8.06
C TRP A 115 -18.76 11.11 8.34
N THR A 116 -19.26 9.90 8.60
CA THR A 116 -20.69 9.64 8.86
C THR A 116 -21.07 9.76 10.34
N ALA A 117 -20.09 9.88 11.24
CA ALA A 117 -20.32 10.05 12.68
C ALA A 117 -21.26 11.20 13.08
N PRO A 118 -21.30 12.37 12.39
CA PRO A 118 -22.26 13.43 12.72
C PRO A 118 -23.72 13.01 12.53
N ASP A 119 -24.00 12.22 11.48
CA ASP A 119 -25.35 11.74 11.16
C ASP A 119 -25.69 10.44 11.90
N THR A 120 -24.67 9.61 12.17
CA THR A 120 -24.78 8.32 12.87
C THR A 120 -23.76 8.26 14.01
N PRO A 121 -24.11 8.72 15.22
CA PRO A 121 -23.17 8.88 16.34
C PRO A 121 -22.39 7.61 16.73
N GLU A 122 -22.97 6.43 16.52
CA GLU A 122 -22.31 5.14 16.77
C GLU A 122 -21.02 4.96 15.93
N ASN A 123 -20.97 5.55 14.74
CA ASN A 123 -19.80 5.46 13.85
C ASN A 123 -18.56 6.14 14.45
N ALA A 124 -18.71 7.08 15.39
CA ALA A 124 -17.57 7.63 16.13
C ALA A 124 -16.85 6.54 16.94
N HIS A 125 -17.61 5.61 17.54
CA HIS A 125 -17.03 4.47 18.26
C HIS A 125 -16.41 3.46 17.29
N PHE A 126 -17.03 3.22 16.13
CA PHE A 126 -16.47 2.33 15.11
C PHE A 126 -15.18 2.86 14.51
N ALA A 127 -15.04 4.17 14.27
CA ALA A 127 -13.78 4.75 13.81
C ALA A 127 -12.64 4.49 14.81
N VAL A 128 -12.85 4.83 16.09
CA VAL A 128 -11.80 4.61 17.12
C VAL A 128 -11.51 3.11 17.32
N ALA A 129 -12.54 2.26 17.28
CA ALA A 129 -12.38 0.81 17.39
C ALA A 129 -11.63 0.21 16.19
N ASN A 130 -11.92 0.67 14.98
CA ASN A 130 -11.25 0.26 13.75
C ASN A 130 -9.77 0.68 13.78
N MET A 131 -9.51 1.98 13.97
CA MET A 131 -8.15 2.54 14.07
C MET A 131 -7.28 1.81 15.13
N THR A 132 -7.83 1.53 16.31
CA THR A 132 -7.08 0.82 17.36
C THR A 132 -6.99 -0.70 17.09
N GLY A 133 -8.03 -1.29 16.51
CA GLY A 133 -8.09 -2.70 16.12
C GLY A 133 -7.05 -3.05 15.07
N GLY A 134 -6.95 -2.26 14.00
CA GLY A 134 -5.95 -2.43 12.94
C GLY A 134 -4.51 -2.40 13.49
N ASN A 135 -4.20 -1.42 14.34
CA ASN A 135 -2.89 -1.33 15.00
C ASN A 135 -2.58 -2.55 15.88
N ARG A 136 -3.58 -3.07 16.61
CA ARG A 136 -3.43 -4.27 17.45
C ARG A 136 -3.26 -5.53 16.62
N LEU A 137 -3.98 -5.68 15.52
CA LEU A 137 -3.82 -6.82 14.61
C LEU A 137 -2.46 -6.80 13.91
N LEU A 138 -1.97 -5.62 13.51
CA LEU A 138 -0.66 -5.46 12.91
C LEU A 138 0.44 -5.91 13.87
N VAL A 139 0.50 -5.34 15.09
CA VAL A 139 1.55 -5.64 16.08
C VAL A 139 1.36 -7.01 16.73
N GLY A 140 0.13 -7.36 17.09
CA GLY A 140 -0.18 -8.57 17.87
C GLY A 140 -0.36 -9.84 17.04
N LEU A 141 -0.67 -9.75 15.75
CA LEU A 141 -0.88 -10.91 14.88
C LEU A 141 0.07 -10.92 13.68
N ALA A 142 0.13 -9.84 12.89
CA ALA A 142 0.89 -9.84 11.65
C ALA A 142 2.41 -10.00 11.88
N TRP A 143 3.02 -9.19 12.75
CA TRP A 143 4.45 -9.30 13.04
C TRP A 143 4.86 -10.67 13.64
N PRO A 144 4.15 -11.21 14.65
CA PRO A 144 4.41 -12.57 15.13
C PRO A 144 4.23 -13.64 14.06
N ALA A 145 3.24 -13.52 13.18
CA ALA A 145 3.05 -14.46 12.07
C ALA A 145 4.22 -14.40 11.07
N ILE A 146 4.70 -13.20 10.71
CA ILE A 146 5.89 -13.02 9.87
C ILE A 146 7.11 -13.66 10.52
N PHE A 147 7.33 -13.41 11.81
CA PHE A 147 8.43 -14.01 12.57
C PHE A 147 8.30 -15.54 12.66
N LEU A 148 7.08 -16.07 12.86
CA LEU A 148 6.82 -17.51 12.86
C LEU A 148 7.18 -18.14 11.51
N ILE A 149 6.75 -17.53 10.40
CA ILE A 149 7.10 -17.99 9.05
C ILE A 149 8.63 -17.96 8.87
N PHE A 150 9.28 -16.86 9.26
CA PHE A 150 10.74 -16.72 9.22
C PHE A 150 11.44 -17.82 10.04
N TYR A 151 11.00 -18.06 11.28
CA TYR A 151 11.53 -19.09 12.16
C TYR A 151 11.33 -20.48 11.55
N LEU A 152 10.13 -20.78 11.02
CA LEU A 152 9.86 -22.09 10.42
C LEU A 152 10.74 -22.36 9.20
N ARG A 153 11.06 -21.32 8.41
CA ARG A 153 11.89 -21.41 7.19
C ARG A 153 13.39 -21.40 7.44
N THR A 154 13.86 -20.61 8.40
CA THR A 154 15.32 -20.39 8.63
C THR A 154 15.86 -21.07 9.88
N LYS A 155 14.97 -21.47 10.81
CA LYS A 155 15.27 -21.96 12.16
C LYS A 155 16.08 -21.00 13.03
N ARG A 156 16.22 -19.73 12.62
CA ARG A 156 16.90 -18.69 13.40
C ARG A 156 15.95 -18.11 14.46
N LYS A 157 16.47 -17.92 15.67
CA LYS A 157 15.71 -17.38 16.81
C LYS A 157 15.69 -15.86 16.87
N GLU A 158 16.49 -15.20 16.04
CA GLU A 158 16.64 -13.76 16.00
C GLU A 158 16.51 -13.29 14.57
N MET A 159 15.67 -12.27 14.35
CA MET A 159 15.53 -11.58 13.08
C MET A 159 16.33 -10.28 13.17
N PRO A 160 17.38 -10.09 12.37
CA PRO A 160 18.18 -8.88 12.43
C PRO A 160 17.32 -7.68 12.02
N VAL A 161 17.32 -6.64 12.84
CA VAL A 161 16.70 -5.35 12.54
C VAL A 161 17.81 -4.37 12.20
N VAL A 162 17.68 -3.69 11.06
CA VAL A 162 18.70 -2.76 10.58
C VAL A 162 18.60 -1.42 11.32
N ARG A 163 19.71 -0.67 11.40
CA ARG A 163 19.77 0.55 12.22
C ARG A 163 18.88 1.66 11.66
N GLU A 164 18.61 1.62 10.36
CA GLU A 164 17.75 2.54 9.61
C GLU A 164 16.33 2.58 10.20
N ASN A 165 15.86 1.49 10.81
CA ASN A 165 14.56 1.43 11.50
C ASN A 165 14.50 2.26 12.80
N SER A 166 15.63 2.73 13.33
CA SER A 166 15.68 3.47 14.60
C SER A 166 14.85 4.76 14.56
N VAL A 167 14.80 5.43 13.40
CA VAL A 167 13.99 6.64 13.22
C VAL A 167 12.50 6.29 13.38
N GLY A 168 12.05 5.21 12.75
CA GLY A 168 10.67 4.72 12.89
C GLY A 168 10.32 4.37 14.33
N ILE A 169 11.23 3.69 15.04
CA ILE A 169 11.04 3.33 16.46
C ILE A 169 10.91 4.58 17.34
N PHE A 170 11.74 5.61 17.10
CA PHE A 170 11.66 6.87 17.84
C PHE A 170 10.30 7.56 17.67
N PHE A 171 9.83 7.73 16.42
CA PHE A 171 8.54 8.35 16.14
C PHE A 171 7.36 7.50 16.65
N LEU A 172 7.45 6.19 16.55
CA LEU A 172 6.46 5.26 17.13
C LEU A 172 6.38 5.43 18.65
N GLY A 173 7.53 5.51 19.33
CA GLY A 173 7.59 5.76 20.77
C GLY A 173 7.01 7.12 21.16
N ALA A 174 7.34 8.19 20.42
CA ALA A 174 6.81 9.53 20.64
C ALA A 174 5.28 9.58 20.44
N ALA A 175 4.77 8.99 19.36
CA ALA A 175 3.33 8.91 19.09
C ALA A 175 2.60 8.08 20.16
N THR A 176 3.21 6.97 20.61
CA THR A 176 2.65 6.13 21.70
C THR A 176 2.57 6.91 23.00
N LEU A 177 3.64 7.63 23.37
CA LEU A 177 3.68 8.43 24.59
C LEU A 177 2.61 9.52 24.59
N TYR A 178 2.46 10.23 23.47
CA TYR A 178 1.38 11.21 23.31
C TYR A 178 0.00 10.55 23.40
N SER A 179 -0.17 9.39 22.77
CA SER A 179 -1.47 8.69 22.72
C SER A 179 -1.99 8.29 24.10
N PHE A 180 -1.13 8.07 25.11
CA PHE A 180 -1.58 7.84 26.49
C PHE A 180 -2.38 9.01 27.08
N THR A 181 -2.22 10.23 26.55
CA THR A 181 -2.99 11.40 26.98
C THR A 181 -4.45 11.37 26.50
N ILE A 182 -4.75 10.62 25.43
CA ILE A 182 -6.09 10.57 24.82
C ILE A 182 -7.10 9.88 25.73
N PRO A 183 -6.86 8.64 26.25
CA PRO A 183 -7.79 8.01 27.20
C PRO A 183 -8.02 8.85 28.47
N LEU A 184 -6.99 9.54 28.97
CA LEU A 184 -7.06 10.42 30.14
C LEU A 184 -8.03 11.60 29.92
N ARG A 185 -8.10 12.12 28.69
CA ARG A 185 -9.00 13.23 28.31
C ARG A 185 -10.37 12.76 27.81
N SER A 186 -10.49 11.49 27.41
CA SER A 186 -11.73 10.87 26.90
C SER A 186 -12.31 11.54 25.64
N HIS A 187 -11.51 12.28 24.88
CA HIS A 187 -11.91 12.86 23.59
C HIS A 187 -10.70 12.97 22.65
N LEU A 188 -11.00 13.03 21.34
CA LEU A 188 -10.05 13.35 20.28
C LEU A 188 -10.36 14.76 19.76
N SER A 189 -9.36 15.63 19.83
CA SER A 189 -9.45 17.03 19.41
C SER A 189 -8.70 17.27 18.10
N LEU A 190 -8.95 18.42 17.46
CA LEU A 190 -8.16 18.87 16.31
C LEU A 190 -6.67 19.07 16.66
N ILE A 191 -6.36 19.33 17.94
CA ILE A 191 -4.97 19.43 18.40
C ILE A 191 -4.30 18.06 18.33
N ASP A 192 -4.99 16.98 18.72
CA ASP A 192 -4.48 15.61 18.61
C ASP A 192 -4.16 15.26 17.17
N THR A 193 -5.08 15.59 16.25
CA THR A 193 -4.87 15.43 14.81
C THR A 193 -3.64 16.19 14.34
N ALA A 194 -3.51 17.47 14.71
CA ALA A 194 -2.37 18.29 14.31
C ALA A 194 -1.03 17.72 14.83
N VAL A 195 -0.99 17.25 16.08
CA VAL A 195 0.21 16.62 16.66
C VAL A 195 0.55 15.32 15.93
N MET A 196 -0.42 14.43 15.71
CA MET A 196 -0.21 13.16 14.99
C MET A 196 0.27 13.39 13.54
N PHE A 197 -0.38 14.30 12.82
CA PHE A 197 0.04 14.67 11.46
C PHE A 197 1.45 15.26 11.44
N THR A 198 1.80 16.09 12.42
CA THR A 198 3.15 16.67 12.52
C THR A 198 4.20 15.59 12.77
N LEU A 199 3.94 14.64 13.68
CA LEU A 199 4.83 13.51 13.92
C LEU A 199 5.01 12.65 12.67
N PHE A 200 3.92 12.34 11.96
CA PHE A 200 3.97 11.59 10.71
C PHE A 200 4.74 12.35 9.63
N ALA A 201 4.44 13.63 9.39
CA ALA A 201 5.13 14.44 8.39
C ALA A 201 6.63 14.58 8.70
N ALA A 202 6.99 14.78 9.96
CA ALA A 202 8.39 14.83 10.40
C ALA A 202 9.10 13.48 10.20
N TYR A 203 8.45 12.36 10.53
CA TYR A 203 8.96 11.02 10.23
C TYR A 203 9.21 10.84 8.74
N MET A 204 8.23 11.15 7.90
CA MET A 204 8.32 11.02 6.45
C MET A 204 9.46 11.86 5.87
N PHE A 205 9.61 13.11 6.34
CA PHE A 205 10.67 14.02 5.91
C PHE A 205 12.07 13.54 6.32
N LEU A 206 12.22 12.97 7.51
CA LEU A 206 13.49 12.39 7.94
C LEU A 206 13.79 11.09 7.17
N SER A 207 12.77 10.24 6.98
CA SER A 207 12.91 8.96 6.29
C SER A 207 13.27 9.13 4.81
N SER A 208 12.75 10.18 4.14
CA SER A 208 13.01 10.44 2.72
C SER A 208 14.46 10.85 2.42
N ARG A 209 15.26 11.15 3.43
CA ARG A 209 16.68 11.50 3.30
C ARG A 209 17.62 10.29 3.31
N SER A 210 17.08 9.10 3.55
CA SER A 210 17.84 7.85 3.53
C SER A 210 18.26 7.52 2.09
N PRO A 211 19.46 6.92 1.88
CA PRO A 211 19.88 6.48 0.56
C PRO A 211 18.82 5.55 -0.07
N PRO A 212 18.60 5.59 -1.39
CA PRO A 212 17.74 4.63 -2.05
C PRO A 212 18.18 3.20 -1.72
N GLU A 213 17.23 2.34 -1.33
CA GLU A 213 17.47 0.90 -1.24
C GLU A 213 17.93 0.36 -2.60
N GLU A 214 18.76 -0.68 -2.58
CA GLU A 214 19.26 -1.35 -3.80
C GLU A 214 18.13 -1.77 -4.74
N GLU A 215 18.45 -1.88 -6.04
CA GLU A 215 17.54 -2.28 -7.12
C GLU A 215 16.64 -3.46 -6.70
N ARG A 216 15.35 -3.16 -6.46
CA ARG A 216 14.35 -4.17 -6.11
C ARG A 216 14.21 -5.16 -7.26
N VAL A 217 14.49 -6.43 -6.99
CA VAL A 217 14.20 -7.51 -7.93
C VAL A 217 12.69 -7.76 -7.90
N PHE A 218 11.99 -7.30 -8.95
CA PHE A 218 10.57 -7.57 -9.11
C PHE A 218 10.29 -9.08 -9.12
N VAL A 219 9.26 -9.51 -8.40
CA VAL A 219 8.79 -10.89 -8.37
C VAL A 219 7.32 -10.94 -8.77
N GLY A 220 6.91 -12.02 -9.45
CA GLY A 220 5.49 -12.30 -9.69
C GLY A 220 4.79 -11.29 -10.62
N PRO A 221 3.56 -10.86 -10.29
CA PRO A 221 2.77 -9.95 -11.12
C PRO A 221 3.44 -8.59 -11.39
N ALA A 222 4.12 -8.00 -10.40
CA ALA A 222 4.84 -6.74 -10.60
C ALA A 222 5.97 -6.91 -11.64
N ALA A 223 6.67 -8.05 -11.63
CA ALA A 223 7.69 -8.35 -12.64
C ALA A 223 7.10 -8.43 -14.05
N ALA A 224 5.85 -8.90 -14.16
CA ALA A 224 5.15 -8.99 -15.43
C ALA A 224 4.88 -7.61 -16.04
N ILE A 225 4.40 -6.69 -15.22
CA ILE A 225 4.12 -5.31 -15.60
C ILE A 225 5.44 -4.57 -15.89
N ALA A 226 6.47 -4.76 -15.04
CA ALA A 226 7.78 -4.13 -15.21
C ALA A 226 8.50 -4.56 -16.50
N GLY A 227 8.27 -5.79 -16.96
CA GLY A 227 8.84 -6.33 -18.20
C GLY A 227 8.27 -5.74 -19.50
N LEU A 228 7.21 -4.93 -19.42
CA LEU A 228 6.64 -4.24 -20.57
C LEU A 228 7.53 -3.08 -21.04
N ARG A 229 7.43 -2.74 -22.33
CA ARG A 229 8.01 -1.49 -22.88
C ARG A 229 7.42 -0.28 -22.16
N ARG A 230 8.14 0.84 -22.13
CA ARG A 230 7.82 2.05 -21.36
C ARG A 230 6.36 2.52 -21.49
N VAL A 231 5.83 2.61 -22.72
CA VAL A 231 4.47 3.10 -22.97
C VAL A 231 3.39 2.13 -22.46
N PRO A 232 3.34 0.85 -22.89
CA PRO A 232 2.34 -0.09 -22.38
C PRO A 232 2.46 -0.32 -20.88
N ARG A 233 3.67 -0.29 -20.31
CA ARG A 233 3.87 -0.34 -18.84
C ARG A 233 3.12 0.79 -18.14
N ARG A 234 3.32 2.03 -18.57
CA ARG A 234 2.64 3.21 -18.00
C ARG A 234 1.13 3.14 -18.16
N LEU A 235 0.64 2.68 -19.32
CA LEU A 235 -0.80 2.53 -19.54
C LEU A 235 -1.41 1.49 -18.61
N VAL A 236 -0.74 0.35 -18.39
CA VAL A 236 -1.22 -0.67 -17.43
C VAL A 236 -1.21 -0.12 -16.01
N VAL A 237 -0.12 0.53 -15.58
CA VAL A 237 -0.02 1.14 -14.25
C VAL A 237 -1.13 2.18 -14.05
N ILE A 238 -1.27 3.13 -14.97
CA ILE A 238 -2.32 4.17 -14.91
C ILE A 238 -3.72 3.53 -14.92
N GLY A 239 -3.92 2.50 -15.74
CA GLY A 239 -5.20 1.79 -15.82
C GLY A 239 -5.56 1.01 -14.55
N ILE A 240 -4.57 0.58 -13.75
CA ILE A 240 -4.82 -0.04 -12.43
C ILE A 240 -5.16 1.04 -11.38
N PHE A 241 -4.63 2.25 -11.52
CA PHE A 241 -4.92 3.37 -10.63
C PHE A 241 -6.26 4.08 -10.91
N ALA A 242 -6.81 3.90 -12.11
CA ALA A 242 -8.07 4.53 -12.56
C ALA A 242 -9.29 3.71 -12.12
#